data_AF-A0A7X9DHY8-F1
#
_entry.id   AF-A0A7X9DHY8-F1
#
_cell.length_a   1.000
_cell.length_b   1.000
_cell.length_c   1.000
_cell.angle_alpha   90.00
_cell.angle_beta   90.00
_cell.angle_gamma   90.00
#
_symmetry.space_group_name_H-M   'P 1'
#
loop_
_entity.id
_entity.type
_entity.pdbx_description
1 polymer ?
#
loop_
_entity_poly.entity_id
_entity_poly.type
_entity_poly.pdbx_seq_one_letter_code
_entity_poly.pdbx_strand_id
1 'polypeptide(L)'
;RKKFHNPDENKNLHYMISRLYTLLPRGATIIDGIFTLERGPSFDGKPRKSNIIIASEDSLSADLVGAKVLGHDPATIAYLEMAAKNEGRNVDLSDIEIRGQSIDALATFHEYTFPYSEDGTLPEKLQKMGVQGLSYPKYDTTMCTYCAALNGAVLTAIAFVWQGKPWDNVEVLTGKKMQPTPGKKFTVLLGQCMVNLHKNNTSINAIPIKGCPPDPKETVKALHKAGIEVNPLIFEHLDIAPTYYMERYKNKPEFEEKFYKIDE
;
A
#
# COMPACT_ATOMS: atom_id res chain seq x y z
N ARG A 1 3.72 -9.22 -11.17
CA ARG A 1 4.66 -8.90 -10.08
C ARG A 1 6.09 -8.53 -10.52
N LYS A 2 6.87 -9.45 -11.13
CA LYS A 2 8.28 -9.15 -11.51
C LYS A 2 8.42 -7.96 -12.46
N LYS A 3 7.50 -7.89 -13.43
CA LYS A 3 7.35 -6.81 -14.40
C LYS A 3 6.85 -5.50 -13.78
N PHE A 4 5.77 -5.54 -13.00
CA PHE A 4 5.12 -4.32 -12.46
C PHE A 4 5.88 -3.64 -11.31
N HIS A 5 6.59 -4.40 -10.48
CA HIS A 5 7.33 -3.84 -9.34
C HIS A 5 8.83 -3.91 -9.59
N ASN A 6 9.28 -3.54 -10.79
CA ASN A 6 10.72 -3.51 -11.07
C ASN A 6 11.32 -2.17 -10.61
N PRO A 7 12.63 -2.12 -10.31
CA PRO A 7 13.29 -0.90 -9.83
C PRO A 7 13.73 0.06 -10.96
N ASP A 8 13.49 -0.26 -12.23
CA ASP A 8 13.80 0.62 -13.36
C ASP A 8 12.96 1.89 -13.28
N GLU A 9 13.60 3.04 -13.42
CA GLU A 9 12.94 4.34 -13.30
C GLU A 9 11.98 4.61 -14.46
N ASN A 10 12.31 4.15 -15.66
CA ASN A 10 11.52 4.35 -16.88
C ASN A 10 10.41 3.31 -17.03
N LYS A 11 10.70 2.05 -16.69
CA LYS A 11 9.75 0.94 -16.77
C LYS A 11 9.07 0.65 -15.43
N ASN A 12 8.94 1.66 -14.55
CA ASN A 12 8.40 1.52 -13.20
C ASN A 12 6.92 1.05 -13.16
N LEU A 13 6.35 0.97 -11.96
CA LEU A 13 4.96 0.54 -11.75
C LEU A 13 3.94 1.34 -12.58
N HIS A 14 4.07 2.66 -12.64
CA HIS A 14 3.14 3.52 -13.37
C HIS A 14 3.23 3.27 -14.89
N TYR A 15 4.45 3.11 -15.43
CA TYR A 15 4.65 2.74 -16.83
C TYR A 15 3.98 1.40 -17.17
N MET A 16 4.07 0.42 -16.27
CA MET A 16 3.51 -0.91 -16.53
C MET A 16 1.98 -0.91 -16.43
N ILE A 17 1.41 -0.12 -15.52
CA ILE A 17 -0.06 0.04 -15.38
C ILE A 17 -0.63 0.82 -16.57
N SER A 18 -0.01 1.92 -16.98
CA SER A 18 -0.52 2.77 -18.07
C SER A 18 -0.63 2.03 -19.40
N ARG A 19 0.18 1.00 -19.60
CA ARG A 19 0.12 0.13 -20.78
C ARG A 19 -1.06 -0.84 -20.79
N LEU A 20 -1.73 -1.07 -19.67
CA LEU A 20 -2.87 -1.99 -19.62
C LEU A 20 -4.03 -1.49 -20.47
N TYR A 21 -4.26 -0.17 -20.53
CA TYR A 21 -5.33 0.41 -21.35
C TYR A 21 -5.15 0.16 -22.85
N THR A 22 -3.91 0.11 -23.34
CA THR A 22 -3.60 -0.19 -24.74
C THR A 22 -3.62 -1.69 -25.04
N LEU A 23 -3.31 -2.54 -24.04
CA LEU A 23 -3.13 -3.98 -24.23
C LEU A 23 -4.39 -4.80 -23.97
N LEU A 24 -5.27 -4.33 -23.09
CA LEU A 24 -6.52 -5.01 -22.78
C LEU A 24 -7.54 -4.72 -23.87
N PRO A 25 -8.36 -5.72 -24.27
CA PRO A 25 -9.45 -5.46 -25.19
C PRO A 25 -10.45 -4.50 -24.54
N ARG A 26 -11.14 -3.71 -25.37
CA ARG A 26 -12.28 -2.92 -24.91
C ARG A 26 -13.34 -3.83 -24.32
N GLY A 27 -13.95 -3.39 -23.22
CA GLY A 27 -14.96 -4.16 -22.52
C GLY A 27 -15.68 -3.30 -21.48
N ALA A 28 -16.84 -3.79 -21.04
CA ALA A 28 -17.58 -3.15 -19.96
C ALA A 28 -16.75 -3.17 -18.68
N THR A 29 -16.34 -1.98 -18.23
CA THR A 29 -15.64 -1.73 -16.98
C THR A 29 -16.64 -1.23 -15.96
N ILE A 30 -16.71 -1.89 -14.80
CA ILE A 30 -17.56 -1.50 -13.68
C ILE A 30 -16.66 -1.30 -12.46
N ILE A 31 -16.69 -0.10 -11.89
CA ILE A 31 -16.07 0.21 -10.61
C ILE A 31 -17.18 0.18 -9.55
N ASP A 32 -17.12 -0.81 -8.67
CA ASP A 32 -17.98 -0.90 -7.49
C ASP A 32 -17.44 0.04 -6.40
N GLY A 33 -18.21 1.09 -6.14
CA GLY A 33 -18.00 2.05 -5.07
C GLY A 33 -19.14 2.04 -4.06
N ILE A 34 -19.81 0.90 -3.82
CA ILE A 34 -20.70 0.75 -2.66
C ILE A 34 -19.92 1.16 -1.40
N PHE A 35 -18.67 0.67 -1.29
CA PHE A 35 -17.67 1.21 -0.41
C PHE A 35 -16.45 1.71 -1.20
N THR A 36 -16.14 2.99 -1.08
CA THR A 36 -14.88 3.56 -1.57
C THR A 36 -13.82 3.48 -0.48
N LEU A 37 -12.54 3.35 -0.86
CA LEU A 37 -11.47 3.00 0.08
C LEU A 37 -10.40 4.10 0.17
N GLU A 38 -10.14 4.57 1.37
CA GLU A 38 -8.92 5.33 1.67
C GLU A 38 -7.76 4.38 1.98
N ARG A 39 -6.55 4.75 1.55
CA ARG A 39 -5.28 4.08 1.84
C ARG A 39 -5.20 2.64 1.33
N GLY A 40 -5.93 2.39 0.24
CA GLY A 40 -5.85 1.15 -0.53
C GLY A 40 -6.78 0.04 -0.05
N PRO A 41 -6.80 -1.09 -0.79
CA PRO A 41 -7.78 -2.16 -0.61
C PRO A 41 -7.42 -3.18 0.47
N SER A 42 -6.35 -2.95 1.23
CA SER A 42 -5.92 -3.83 2.31
C SER A 42 -6.72 -3.56 3.59
N PHE A 43 -6.64 -4.48 4.56
CA PHE A 43 -7.42 -4.42 5.81
C PHE A 43 -7.16 -3.14 6.64
N ASP A 44 -6.00 -2.52 6.45
CA ASP A 44 -5.55 -1.28 7.08
C ASP A 44 -6.01 0.00 6.35
N GLY A 45 -6.63 -0.14 5.17
CA GLY A 45 -7.38 0.93 4.49
C GLY A 45 -8.63 1.34 5.28
N LYS A 46 -9.30 2.44 4.94
CA LYS A 46 -10.51 2.91 5.62
C LYS A 46 -11.66 3.02 4.61
N PRO A 47 -12.67 2.12 4.66
CA PRO A 47 -13.80 2.20 3.75
C PRO A 47 -14.74 3.33 4.14
N ARG A 48 -15.46 3.85 3.15
CA ARG A 48 -16.54 4.82 3.27
C ARG A 48 -17.70 4.30 2.44
N LYS A 49 -18.89 4.22 3.03
CA LYS A 49 -20.09 3.88 2.26
C LYS A 49 -20.43 5.05 1.35
N SER A 50 -20.40 4.81 0.05
CA SER A 50 -20.58 5.84 -0.97
C SER A 50 -21.75 5.53 -1.92
N ASN A 51 -22.10 4.24 -2.09
CA ASN A 51 -23.18 3.80 -2.99
C ASN A 51 -23.03 4.33 -4.43
N ILE A 52 -21.79 4.33 -4.94
CA ILE A 52 -21.47 4.81 -6.29
C ILE A 52 -21.16 3.60 -7.18
N ILE A 53 -21.70 3.59 -8.38
CA ILE A 53 -21.27 2.66 -9.44
C ILE A 53 -20.83 3.51 -10.63
N ILE A 54 -19.62 3.27 -11.11
CA ILE A 54 -19.11 3.88 -12.36
C ILE A 54 -19.04 2.76 -13.39
N ALA A 55 -19.67 2.97 -14.55
CA ALA A 55 -19.66 2.01 -15.64
C ALA A 55 -19.29 2.70 -16.95
N SER A 56 -18.44 2.05 -17.75
CA SER A 56 -17.98 2.56 -19.05
C SER A 56 -17.56 1.39 -19.95
N GLU A 57 -17.72 1.54 -21.27
CA GLU A 57 -17.12 0.62 -22.26
C GLU A 57 -15.63 0.90 -22.50
N ASP A 58 -15.12 1.99 -21.92
CA ASP A 58 -13.73 2.40 -21.94
C ASP A 58 -13.17 2.48 -20.51
N SER A 59 -12.22 1.60 -20.22
CA SER A 59 -11.57 1.49 -18.91
C SER A 59 -10.80 2.75 -18.51
N LEU A 60 -10.18 3.46 -19.47
CA LEU A 60 -9.46 4.68 -19.14
C LEU A 60 -10.43 5.77 -18.69
N SER A 61 -11.56 5.94 -19.39
CA SER A 61 -12.61 6.88 -18.96
C SER A 61 -13.16 6.52 -17.57
N ALA A 62 -13.38 5.23 -17.29
CA ALA A 62 -13.84 4.79 -15.96
C ALA A 62 -12.85 5.20 -14.85
N ASP A 63 -11.55 4.99 -15.05
CA ASP A 63 -10.54 5.32 -14.03
C ASP A 63 -10.28 6.83 -13.91
N LEU A 64 -10.34 7.59 -15.00
CA LEU A 64 -10.25 9.06 -14.97
C LEU A 64 -11.43 9.66 -14.16
N VAL A 65 -12.64 9.17 -14.40
CA VAL A 65 -13.83 9.57 -13.63
C VAL A 65 -13.73 9.08 -12.18
N GLY A 66 -13.29 7.84 -11.97
CA GLY A 66 -13.07 7.26 -10.64
C GLY A 66 -12.09 8.08 -9.81
N ALA A 67 -10.99 8.53 -10.39
CA ALA A 67 -10.03 9.42 -9.73
C ALA A 67 -10.69 10.74 -9.29
N LYS A 68 -11.46 11.40 -10.16
CA LYS A 68 -12.19 12.63 -9.80
C LYS A 68 -13.23 12.39 -8.71
N VAL A 69 -13.97 11.29 -8.75
CA VAL A 69 -14.93 10.89 -7.69
C VAL A 69 -14.23 10.67 -6.34
N LEU A 70 -13.00 10.15 -6.35
CA LEU A 70 -12.18 10.04 -5.15
C LEU A 70 -11.49 11.36 -4.74
N GLY A 71 -11.81 12.46 -5.43
CA GLY A 71 -11.31 13.81 -5.15
C GLY A 71 -9.89 14.08 -5.64
N HIS A 72 -9.38 13.29 -6.58
CA HIS A 72 -8.03 13.43 -7.13
C HIS A 72 -8.05 13.95 -8.55
N ASP A 73 -7.08 14.81 -8.89
CA ASP A 73 -6.88 15.25 -10.26
C ASP A 73 -6.13 14.16 -11.05
N PRO A 74 -6.69 13.59 -12.14
CA PRO A 74 -6.03 12.52 -12.88
C PRO A 74 -4.67 12.92 -13.45
N ALA A 75 -4.45 14.21 -13.73
CA ALA A 75 -3.14 14.73 -14.16
C ALA A 75 -2.02 14.53 -13.12
N THR A 76 -2.37 14.42 -11.83
CA THR A 76 -1.41 14.18 -10.75
C THR A 76 -1.13 12.70 -10.51
N ILE A 77 -1.88 11.81 -11.16
CA ILE A 77 -1.76 10.36 -11.04
C ILE A 77 -0.94 9.85 -12.21
N ALA A 78 0.35 9.57 -11.96
CA ALA A 78 1.33 9.26 -13.01
C ALA A 78 0.89 8.19 -14.02
N TYR A 79 0.22 7.11 -13.59
CA TYR A 79 -0.19 6.07 -14.54
C TYR A 79 -1.38 6.50 -15.43
N LEU A 80 -2.27 7.38 -14.95
CA LEU A 80 -3.40 7.90 -15.72
C LEU A 80 -2.92 8.95 -16.72
N GLU A 81 -2.04 9.86 -16.30
CA GLU A 81 -1.41 10.84 -17.19
C GLU A 81 -0.65 10.12 -18.33
N MET A 82 0.16 9.13 -18.00
CA MET A 82 0.84 8.31 -19.00
C MET A 82 -0.12 7.55 -19.91
N ALA A 83 -1.22 7.00 -19.37
CA ALA A 83 -2.21 6.25 -20.15
C ALA A 83 -2.94 7.16 -21.15
N ALA A 84 -3.42 8.32 -20.69
CA ALA A 84 -4.07 9.32 -21.54
C ALA A 84 -3.13 9.76 -22.67
N LYS A 85 -1.86 10.03 -22.36
CA LYS A 85 -0.86 10.36 -23.37
C LYS A 85 -0.65 9.24 -24.40
N ASN A 86 -0.57 7.98 -23.96
CA ASN A 86 -0.41 6.84 -24.86
C ASN A 86 -1.60 6.67 -25.82
N GLU A 87 -2.81 6.97 -25.34
CA GLU A 87 -4.06 6.90 -26.11
C GLU A 87 -4.37 8.20 -26.88
N GLY A 88 -3.53 9.24 -26.75
CA GLY A 88 -3.72 10.54 -27.42
C GLY A 88 -4.89 11.35 -26.88
N ARG A 89 -5.20 11.23 -25.58
CA ARG A 89 -6.37 11.81 -24.92
C ARG A 89 -5.98 12.82 -23.83
N ASN A 90 -6.93 13.69 -23.49
CA ASN A 90 -6.81 14.60 -22.36
C ASN A 90 -7.21 13.92 -21.05
N VAL A 91 -6.67 14.39 -19.93
CA VAL A 91 -6.99 13.91 -18.58
C VAL A 91 -8.10 14.72 -17.88
N ASP A 92 -8.57 15.78 -18.53
CA ASP A 92 -9.53 16.76 -18.00
C ASP A 92 -11.01 16.34 -18.14
N LEU A 93 -11.26 15.13 -18.67
CA LEU A 93 -12.58 14.58 -18.98
C LEU A 93 -13.35 15.30 -20.10
N SER A 94 -12.71 16.22 -20.85
CA SER A 94 -13.35 17.00 -21.91
C SER A 94 -13.97 16.16 -23.03
N ASP A 95 -13.50 14.93 -23.21
CA ASP A 95 -13.95 13.97 -24.21
C ASP A 95 -14.88 12.87 -23.64
N ILE A 96 -15.31 12.99 -22.38
CA ILE A 96 -16.12 11.99 -21.69
C ILE A 96 -17.53 12.53 -21.43
N GLU A 97 -18.54 11.86 -21.98
CA GLU A 97 -19.95 12.12 -21.66
C GLU A 97 -20.33 11.47 -20.33
N ILE A 98 -20.64 12.29 -19.32
CA ILE A 98 -21.11 11.79 -18.02
C ILE A 98 -22.63 11.65 -18.03
N ARG A 99 -23.12 10.43 -17.74
CA ARG A 99 -24.54 10.14 -17.57
C ARG A 99 -24.85 9.77 -16.13
N GLY A 100 -25.91 10.36 -15.56
CA GLY A 100 -26.31 10.15 -14.17
C GLY A 100 -25.99 11.36 -13.29
N GLN A 101 -25.60 11.10 -12.03
CA GLN A 101 -25.22 12.17 -11.10
C GLN A 101 -23.89 12.82 -11.53
N SER A 102 -23.76 14.12 -11.30
CA SER A 102 -22.52 14.83 -11.62
C SER A 102 -21.38 14.37 -10.71
N ILE A 103 -20.15 14.45 -11.24
CA ILE A 103 -18.94 14.13 -10.47
C ILE A 103 -18.86 15.00 -9.22
N ASP A 104 -19.13 16.31 -9.34
CA ASP A 104 -19.08 17.25 -8.20
C ASP A 104 -20.05 16.88 -7.07
N ALA A 105 -21.20 16.29 -7.39
CA ALA A 105 -22.16 15.84 -6.38
C ALA A 105 -21.71 14.57 -5.64
N LEU A 106 -20.81 13.79 -6.26
CA LEU A 106 -20.30 12.52 -5.75
C LEU A 106 -18.90 12.63 -5.13
N ALA A 107 -18.12 13.60 -5.57
CA ALA A 107 -16.71 13.69 -5.30
C ALA A 107 -16.45 13.90 -3.80
N THR A 108 -15.61 13.04 -3.23
CA THR A 108 -15.13 13.21 -1.85
C THR A 108 -13.66 12.85 -1.81
N PHE A 109 -12.84 13.70 -1.20
CA PHE A 109 -11.40 13.44 -1.09
C PHE A 109 -11.09 12.19 -0.26
N HIS A 110 -10.35 11.25 -0.87
CA HIS A 110 -9.87 10.02 -0.23
C HIS A 110 -8.36 10.05 -0.05
N GLU A 111 -7.89 9.92 1.18
CA GLU A 111 -6.46 9.75 1.44
C GLU A 111 -5.97 8.46 0.80
N TYR A 112 -4.91 8.51 -0.02
CA TYR A 112 -4.37 7.31 -0.69
C TYR A 112 -3.06 6.81 -0.07
N THR A 113 -2.39 7.62 0.76
CA THR A 113 -1.09 7.31 1.34
C THR A 113 -1.14 7.32 2.87
N PHE A 114 -0.22 6.58 3.50
CA PHE A 114 0.01 6.69 4.92
C PHE A 114 1.00 7.85 5.17
N PRO A 115 0.71 8.73 6.15
CA PRO A 115 1.62 9.82 6.50
C PRO A 115 2.87 9.27 7.20
N TYR A 116 3.99 9.93 6.94
CA TYR A 116 5.30 9.66 7.53
C TYR A 116 5.83 10.94 8.18
N SER A 117 6.83 10.80 9.03
CA SER A 117 7.63 11.91 9.53
C SER A 117 8.20 12.74 8.38
N GLU A 118 8.54 14.01 8.65
CA GLU A 118 9.06 14.95 7.66
C GLU A 118 10.33 14.43 6.96
N ASP A 119 11.19 13.72 7.69
CA ASP A 119 12.39 13.06 7.17
C ASP A 119 12.11 11.73 6.44
N GLY A 120 10.85 11.28 6.42
CA GLY A 120 10.40 10.06 5.75
C GLY A 120 10.87 8.76 6.42
N THR A 121 11.44 8.82 7.63
CA THR A 121 12.08 7.67 8.27
C THR A 121 11.16 6.89 9.21
N LEU A 122 9.94 7.36 9.49
CA LEU A 122 9.02 6.64 10.37
C LEU A 122 7.55 6.96 10.03
N PRO A 123 6.62 5.98 10.06
CA PRO A 123 5.20 6.28 9.97
C PRO A 123 4.75 7.27 11.05
N GLU A 124 3.93 8.25 10.68
CA GLU A 124 3.55 9.35 11.58
C GLU A 124 2.86 8.85 12.86
N LYS A 125 2.11 7.75 12.78
CA LYS A 125 1.50 7.10 13.96
C LYS A 125 2.55 6.64 14.97
N LEU A 126 3.64 6.01 14.51
CA LEU A 126 4.73 5.56 15.38
C LEU A 126 5.50 6.77 15.94
N GLN A 127 5.69 7.82 15.13
CA GLN A 127 6.29 9.07 15.59
C GLN A 127 5.45 9.70 16.72
N LYS A 128 4.12 9.77 16.57
CA LYS A 128 3.18 10.28 17.59
C LYS A 128 3.17 9.42 18.86
N MET A 129 3.45 8.12 18.76
CA MET A 129 3.65 7.23 19.90
C MET A 129 5.00 7.42 20.62
N GLY A 130 5.87 8.29 20.10
CA GLY A 130 7.20 8.54 20.65
C GLY A 130 8.19 7.41 20.39
N VAL A 131 7.97 6.58 19.37
CA VAL A 131 8.90 5.52 18.98
C VAL A 131 10.27 6.12 18.64
N GLN A 132 11.32 5.56 19.25
CA GLN A 132 12.70 6.00 19.07
C GLN A 132 13.61 4.81 18.76
N GLY A 133 14.71 5.08 18.05
CA GLY A 133 15.72 4.05 17.74
C GLY A 133 15.32 3.06 16.65
N LEU A 134 14.25 3.36 15.91
CA LEU A 134 13.80 2.62 14.74
C LEU A 134 13.69 3.58 13.55
N SER A 135 14.22 3.17 12.41
CA SER A 135 13.93 3.76 11.11
C SER A 135 13.16 2.75 10.26
N TYR A 136 12.02 3.18 9.74
CA TYR A 136 11.17 2.44 8.85
C TYR A 136 10.81 3.36 7.68
N PRO A 137 11.66 3.49 6.65
CA PRO A 137 11.45 4.44 5.55
C PRO A 137 10.15 4.19 4.77
N LYS A 138 9.61 5.26 4.18
CA LYS A 138 8.38 5.17 3.37
C LYS A 138 8.56 4.24 2.18
N TYR A 139 7.61 3.32 2.01
CA TYR A 139 7.61 2.36 0.91
C TYR A 139 7.60 3.04 -0.47
N ASP A 140 8.14 2.35 -1.47
CA ASP A 140 8.21 2.82 -2.85
C ASP A 140 7.37 1.95 -3.81
N THR A 141 7.35 2.32 -5.09
CA THR A 141 6.58 1.65 -6.17
C THR A 141 7.02 0.21 -6.47
N THR A 142 8.15 -0.24 -5.91
CA THR A 142 8.72 -1.58 -6.09
C THR A 142 8.29 -2.56 -5.00
N MET A 143 7.62 -2.09 -3.93
CA MET A 143 6.99 -2.97 -2.96
C MET A 143 5.74 -3.61 -3.58
N CYS A 144 5.69 -4.95 -3.57
CA CYS A 144 4.55 -5.68 -4.11
C CYS A 144 3.47 -5.96 -3.05
N THR A 145 2.26 -6.30 -3.49
CA THR A 145 1.10 -6.59 -2.63
C THR A 145 1.40 -7.58 -1.50
N TYR A 146 2.16 -8.64 -1.79
CA TYR A 146 2.53 -9.65 -0.79
C TYR A 146 3.45 -9.11 0.31
N CYS A 147 4.43 -8.27 -0.05
CA CYS A 147 5.27 -7.60 0.94
C CYS A 147 4.49 -6.50 1.67
N ALA A 148 3.56 -5.82 0.99
CA ALA A 148 2.72 -4.79 1.59
C ALA A 148 1.83 -5.35 2.72
N ALA A 149 1.19 -6.52 2.50
CA ALA A 149 0.39 -7.19 3.53
C ALA A 149 1.22 -7.54 4.77
N LEU A 150 2.41 -8.15 4.57
CA LEU A 150 3.32 -8.46 5.67
C LEU A 150 3.84 -7.18 6.36
N ASN A 151 4.14 -6.13 5.59
CA ASN A 151 4.59 -4.85 6.08
C ASN A 151 3.57 -4.22 7.05
N GLY A 152 2.28 -4.28 6.73
CA GLY A 152 1.20 -3.85 7.62
C GLY A 152 1.19 -4.62 8.95
N ALA A 153 1.40 -5.94 8.90
CA ALA A 153 1.52 -6.77 10.10
C ALA A 153 2.77 -6.45 10.93
N VAL A 154 3.92 -6.23 10.29
CA VAL A 154 5.17 -5.80 10.97
C VAL A 154 4.97 -4.48 11.69
N LEU A 155 4.41 -3.47 11.03
CA LEU A 155 4.15 -2.17 11.64
C LEU A 155 3.15 -2.28 12.81
N THR A 156 2.12 -3.11 12.68
CA THR A 156 1.17 -3.39 13.77
C THR A 156 1.86 -4.05 14.97
N ALA A 157 2.69 -5.05 14.71
CA ALA A 157 3.44 -5.76 15.76
C ALA A 157 4.43 -4.83 16.48
N ILE A 158 5.16 -4.00 15.75
CA ILE A 158 6.06 -2.97 16.30
C ILE A 158 5.28 -2.01 17.21
N ALA A 159 4.12 -1.53 16.76
CA ALA A 159 3.29 -0.63 17.57
C ALA A 159 2.84 -1.29 18.89
N PHE A 160 2.44 -2.57 18.85
CA PHE A 160 1.94 -3.28 20.03
C PHE A 160 3.01 -3.58 21.09
N VAL A 161 4.27 -3.73 20.69
CA VAL A 161 5.36 -4.07 21.63
C VAL A 161 6.18 -2.85 22.06
N TRP A 162 5.83 -1.65 21.58
CA TRP A 162 6.46 -0.42 22.04
C TRP A 162 6.11 -0.15 23.51
N GLN A 163 7.14 -0.04 24.36
CA GLN A 163 7.02 0.18 25.80
C GLN A 163 7.67 1.50 26.27
N GLY A 164 7.95 2.43 25.34
CA GLY A 164 8.62 3.70 25.66
C GLY A 164 10.14 3.63 25.81
N LYS A 165 10.76 2.46 25.60
CA LYS A 165 12.22 2.28 25.62
C LYS A 165 12.78 2.29 24.21
N PRO A 166 13.70 3.21 23.85
CA PRO A 166 14.28 3.26 22.51
C PRO A 166 14.91 1.93 22.09
N TRP A 167 14.69 1.54 20.83
CA TRP A 167 15.44 0.45 20.22
C TRP A 167 16.86 0.89 19.85
N ASP A 168 17.74 -0.07 19.63
CA ASP A 168 19.16 0.23 19.43
C ASP A 168 19.47 0.48 17.94
N ASN A 169 19.02 1.65 17.43
CA ASN A 169 19.25 2.17 16.08
C ASN A 169 19.08 1.12 14.95
N VAL A 170 17.90 0.51 14.92
CA VAL A 170 17.48 -0.49 13.93
C VAL A 170 16.87 0.18 12.71
N GLU A 171 17.09 -0.35 11.51
CA GLU A 171 16.30 0.03 10.33
C GLU A 171 15.64 -1.18 9.65
N VAL A 172 14.46 -0.97 9.05
CA VAL A 172 13.75 -1.99 8.27
C VAL A 172 13.58 -1.49 6.83
N LEU A 173 14.16 -2.19 5.87
CA LEU A 173 14.11 -1.84 4.45
C LEU A 173 13.16 -2.76 3.69
N THR A 174 12.41 -2.19 2.74
CA THR A 174 11.41 -2.89 1.92
C THR A 174 11.57 -2.58 0.44
N GLY A 175 10.83 -3.29 -0.42
CA GLY A 175 10.87 -3.05 -1.87
C GLY A 175 12.10 -3.66 -2.54
N LYS A 176 12.65 -2.95 -3.54
CA LYS A 176 13.73 -3.44 -4.41
C LYS A 176 14.84 -2.44 -4.69
N LYS A 177 14.75 -1.22 -4.16
CA LYS A 177 15.73 -0.14 -4.45
C LYS A 177 16.17 0.68 -3.24
N MET A 178 15.57 0.47 -2.06
CA MET A 178 15.99 1.15 -0.84
C MET A 178 17.47 0.89 -0.52
N GLN A 179 18.18 1.95 -0.17
CA GLN A 179 19.56 1.91 0.28
C GLN A 179 19.61 1.99 1.81
N PRO A 180 20.52 1.25 2.45
CA PRO A 180 20.68 1.29 3.90
C PRO A 180 21.27 2.62 4.37
N THR A 181 20.90 3.02 5.57
CA THR A 181 21.48 4.19 6.23
C THR A 181 22.79 3.80 6.92
N PRO A 182 23.91 4.52 6.71
CA PRO A 182 25.15 4.25 7.43
C PRO A 182 24.99 4.34 8.95
N GLY A 183 25.70 3.48 9.69
CA GLY A 183 25.79 3.54 11.16
C GLY A 183 24.63 2.91 11.94
N LYS A 184 23.71 2.20 11.27
CA LYS A 184 22.67 1.41 11.94
C LYS A 184 23.25 0.18 12.61
N LYS A 185 22.74 -0.18 13.79
CA LYS A 185 23.19 -1.38 14.50
C LYS A 185 22.78 -2.64 13.76
N PHE A 186 21.55 -2.66 13.26
CA PHE A 186 20.99 -3.73 12.45
C PHE A 186 20.16 -3.14 11.31
N THR A 187 20.32 -3.71 10.13
CA THR A 187 19.50 -3.42 8.95
C THR A 187 18.69 -4.67 8.61
N VAL A 188 17.39 -4.67 8.90
CA VAL A 188 16.47 -5.75 8.55
C VAL A 188 16.09 -5.62 7.07
N LEU A 189 16.42 -6.64 6.28
CA LEU A 189 16.12 -6.69 4.85
C LEU A 189 14.84 -7.51 4.63
N LEU A 190 13.70 -6.83 4.49
CA LEU A 190 12.40 -7.49 4.38
C LEU A 190 12.15 -8.01 2.96
N GLY A 191 12.27 -9.32 2.82
CA GLY A 191 11.96 -10.08 1.61
C GLY A 191 13.12 -10.29 0.66
N GLN A 192 12.96 -11.29 -0.21
CA GLN A 192 14.02 -11.75 -1.12
C GLN A 192 14.61 -10.64 -1.99
N CYS A 193 13.83 -9.60 -2.31
CA CYS A 193 14.31 -8.52 -3.17
C CYS A 193 15.35 -7.64 -2.46
N MET A 194 15.08 -7.22 -1.22
CA MET A 194 16.06 -6.49 -0.39
C MET A 194 17.28 -7.35 -0.08
N VAL A 195 17.07 -8.64 0.24
CA VAL A 195 18.17 -9.59 0.46
C VAL A 195 19.06 -9.71 -0.78
N ASN A 196 18.47 -9.82 -1.97
CA ASN A 196 19.25 -9.93 -3.22
C ASN A 196 20.01 -8.65 -3.55
N LEU A 197 19.40 -7.48 -3.31
CA LEU A 197 20.02 -6.18 -3.56
C LEU A 197 21.30 -6.01 -2.71
N HIS A 198 21.22 -6.40 -1.44
CA HIS A 198 22.28 -6.15 -0.45
C HIS A 198 23.08 -7.40 -0.05
N LYS A 199 22.98 -8.50 -0.79
CA LYS A 199 23.62 -9.79 -0.43
C LYS A 199 25.15 -9.72 -0.25
N ASN A 200 25.80 -8.77 -0.91
CA ASN A 200 27.25 -8.56 -0.89
C ASN A 200 27.62 -7.27 -0.15
N ASN A 201 26.67 -6.61 0.52
CA ASN A 201 26.92 -5.35 1.20
C ASN A 201 27.55 -5.61 2.56
N THR A 202 28.85 -5.35 2.68
CA THR A 202 29.64 -5.54 3.90
C THR A 202 29.65 -4.32 4.82
N SER A 203 29.05 -3.19 4.41
CA SER A 203 29.01 -1.96 5.23
C SER A 203 27.85 -1.92 6.22
N ILE A 204 26.98 -2.94 6.19
CA ILE A 204 25.81 -3.04 7.06
C ILE A 204 25.82 -4.34 7.85
N ASN A 205 25.21 -4.30 9.04
CA ASN A 205 24.92 -5.49 9.81
C ASN A 205 23.53 -6.01 9.43
N ALA A 206 23.46 -6.73 8.32
CA ALA A 206 22.20 -7.17 7.73
C ALA A 206 21.54 -8.34 8.50
N ILE A 207 20.23 -8.23 8.71
CA ILE A 207 19.37 -9.34 9.14
C ILE A 207 18.43 -9.68 7.97
N PRO A 208 18.73 -10.73 7.19
CA PRO A 208 17.95 -11.06 6.00
C PRO A 208 16.66 -11.81 6.34
N ILE A 209 15.52 -11.35 5.79
CA ILE A 209 14.26 -12.10 5.78
C ILE A 209 14.04 -12.61 4.36
N LYS A 210 14.34 -13.89 4.11
CA LYS A 210 14.23 -14.49 2.78
C LYS A 210 12.77 -14.86 2.45
N GLY A 211 12.48 -15.03 1.16
CA GLY A 211 11.17 -15.47 0.68
C GLY A 211 10.41 -14.45 -0.19
N CYS A 212 9.46 -14.95 -0.98
CA CYS A 212 8.57 -14.14 -1.81
C CYS A 212 7.15 -14.74 -1.94
N PRO A 213 6.24 -14.54 -0.96
CA PRO A 213 6.36 -13.63 0.20
C PRO A 213 7.41 -14.06 1.24
N PRO A 214 7.90 -13.12 2.06
CA PRO A 214 8.81 -13.45 3.16
C PRO A 214 8.12 -14.38 4.17
N ASP A 215 8.89 -15.27 4.78
CA ASP A 215 8.34 -16.23 5.75
C ASP A 215 7.97 -15.52 7.08
N PRO A 216 6.74 -15.72 7.60
CA PRO A 216 6.32 -15.06 8.83
C PRO A 216 7.16 -15.43 10.06
N LYS A 217 7.60 -16.69 10.20
CA LYS A 217 8.43 -17.14 11.33
C LYS A 217 9.85 -16.57 11.24
N GLU A 218 10.42 -16.52 10.05
CA GLU A 218 11.72 -15.87 9.83
C GLU A 218 11.63 -14.36 10.06
N THR A 219 10.47 -13.74 9.78
CA THR A 219 10.22 -12.33 10.10
C THR A 219 10.27 -12.08 11.60
N VAL A 220 9.59 -12.92 12.40
CA VAL A 220 9.63 -12.86 13.87
C VAL A 220 11.06 -13.02 14.39
N LYS A 221 11.78 -14.06 13.96
CA LYS A 221 13.18 -14.30 14.37
C LYS A 221 14.09 -13.12 14.03
N ALA A 222 13.91 -12.52 12.86
CA ALA A 222 14.68 -11.36 12.44
C ALA A 222 14.42 -10.13 13.31
N LEU A 223 13.15 -9.86 13.65
CA LEU A 223 12.77 -8.75 14.53
C LEU A 223 13.29 -8.96 15.95
N HIS A 224 13.16 -10.17 16.51
CA HIS A 224 13.75 -10.54 17.81
C HIS A 224 15.26 -10.36 17.81
N LYS A 225 15.95 -10.83 16.76
CA LYS A 225 17.40 -10.62 16.60
C LYS A 225 17.78 -9.14 16.55
N ALA A 226 16.91 -8.29 16.03
CA ALA A 226 17.09 -6.84 16.01
C ALA A 226 16.77 -6.16 17.36
N GLY A 227 16.26 -6.90 18.35
CA GLY A 227 15.83 -6.38 19.66
C GLY A 227 14.38 -5.90 19.71
N ILE A 228 13.56 -6.27 18.73
CA ILE A 228 12.13 -5.94 18.64
C ILE A 228 11.32 -7.21 18.93
N GLU A 229 10.99 -7.43 20.20
CA GLU A 229 10.32 -8.64 20.72
C GLU A 229 8.83 -8.73 20.35
N VAL A 230 8.53 -8.88 19.06
CA VAL A 230 7.15 -8.99 18.55
C VAL A 230 6.44 -10.28 18.99
N ASN A 231 5.12 -10.23 19.17
CA ASN A 231 4.31 -11.42 19.42
C ASN A 231 4.20 -12.29 18.14
N PRO A 232 4.70 -13.55 18.14
CA PRO A 232 4.63 -14.42 16.97
C PRO A 232 3.21 -14.68 16.46
N LEU A 233 2.20 -14.64 17.33
CA LEU A 233 0.81 -14.93 16.99
C LEU A 233 0.23 -13.95 15.94
N ILE A 234 0.76 -12.72 15.85
CA ILE A 234 0.36 -11.76 14.82
C ILE A 234 0.74 -12.26 13.41
N PHE A 235 1.83 -13.02 13.32
CA PHE A 235 2.41 -13.53 12.07
C PHE A 235 1.95 -14.94 11.73
N GLU A 236 1.61 -15.76 12.75
CA GLU A 236 1.06 -17.10 12.56
C GLU A 236 -0.39 -17.07 12.06
N HIS A 237 -1.12 -15.99 12.37
CA HIS A 237 -2.50 -15.77 11.97
C HIS A 237 -2.67 -14.50 11.13
N LEU A 238 -1.87 -14.34 10.07
CA LEU A 238 -1.99 -13.17 9.17
C LEU A 238 -3.39 -13.07 8.53
N ASP A 239 -4.10 -14.20 8.40
CA ASP A 239 -5.48 -14.29 7.95
C ASP A 239 -6.49 -13.71 8.95
N ILE A 240 -6.20 -13.77 10.27
CA ILE A 240 -7.04 -13.12 11.30
C ILE A 240 -6.64 -11.67 11.53
N ALA A 241 -5.50 -11.19 11.03
CA ALA A 241 -5.08 -9.79 11.21
C ALA A 241 -6.16 -8.75 10.84
N PRO A 242 -6.99 -8.93 9.80
CA PRO A 242 -8.13 -8.04 9.54
C PRO A 242 -9.13 -7.94 10.70
N THR A 243 -9.27 -8.97 11.54
CA THR A 243 -10.18 -8.96 12.70
C THR A 243 -9.82 -7.90 13.73
N TYR A 244 -8.54 -7.55 13.89
CA TYR A 244 -8.09 -6.45 14.77
C TYR A 244 -8.63 -5.09 14.33
N TYR A 245 -9.03 -4.96 13.06
CA TYR A 245 -9.62 -3.75 12.50
C TYR A 245 -11.15 -3.78 12.51
N MET A 246 -11.79 -4.92 12.82
CA MET A 246 -13.24 -5.08 12.72
C MET A 246 -14.02 -4.27 13.76
N GLU A 247 -13.42 -3.98 14.93
CA GLU A 247 -14.05 -3.15 15.96
C GLU A 247 -14.45 -1.76 15.43
N ARG A 248 -13.78 -1.24 14.38
CA ARG A 248 -14.14 0.07 13.78
C ARG A 248 -15.50 0.07 13.08
N TYR A 249 -16.05 -1.10 12.76
CA TYR A 249 -17.35 -1.27 12.11
C TYR A 249 -18.47 -1.58 13.09
N LYS A 250 -18.14 -1.86 14.36
CA LYS A 250 -19.12 -2.18 15.37
C LYS A 250 -20.07 -1.01 15.58
N ASN A 251 -21.37 -1.29 15.55
CA ASN A 251 -22.44 -0.29 15.70
C ASN A 251 -22.42 0.84 14.64
N LYS A 252 -21.79 0.61 13.48
CA LYS A 252 -21.78 1.56 12.37
C LYS A 252 -22.98 1.31 11.45
N PRO A 253 -24.01 2.18 11.40
CA PRO A 253 -25.16 1.98 10.52
C PRO A 253 -24.77 1.99 9.03
N GLU A 254 -23.62 2.58 8.70
CA GLU A 254 -23.05 2.55 7.36
C GLU A 254 -22.46 1.18 6.97
N PHE A 255 -22.17 0.28 7.92
CA PHE A 255 -21.64 -1.05 7.61
C PHE A 255 -22.77 -2.07 7.49
N GLU A 256 -22.89 -2.68 6.30
CA GLU A 256 -23.91 -3.70 6.02
C GLU A 256 -23.26 -5.09 5.93
N GLU A 257 -23.36 -5.85 7.02
CA GLU A 257 -22.72 -7.18 7.14
C GLU A 257 -23.18 -8.17 6.07
N LYS A 258 -24.42 -8.02 5.56
CA LYS A 258 -24.98 -8.87 4.50
C LYS A 258 -24.16 -8.85 3.20
N PHE A 259 -23.41 -7.79 2.92
CA PHE A 259 -22.55 -7.72 1.72
C PHE A 259 -21.32 -8.64 1.82
N TYR A 260 -21.04 -9.18 3.00
CA TYR A 260 -19.86 -9.99 3.29
C TYR A 260 -20.24 -11.42 3.74
N LYS A 261 -21.51 -11.79 3.60
CA LYS A 261 -22.01 -13.14 3.82
C LYS A 261 -22.45 -13.71 2.47
N ILE A 262 -22.16 -14.98 2.26
CA ILE A 262 -22.78 -15.75 1.18
C ILE A 262 -23.95 -16.46 1.85
N ASP A 263 -25.17 -16.20 1.40
CA ASP A 263 -26.33 -16.98 1.86
C ASP A 263 -26.11 -18.45 1.45
N GLU A 264 -26.24 -19.37 2.41
CA GLU A 264 -26.12 -20.82 2.18
C GLU A 264 -27.25 -21.37 1.31
#